data_AF-A0A7X2NNV6-F1
#
_entry.id   AF-A0A7X2NNV6-F1
#
_cell.length_a   1.000
_cell.length_b   1.000
_cell.length_c   1.000
_cell.angle_alpha   90.00
_cell.angle_beta   90.00
_cell.angle_gamma   90.00
#
_symmetry.space_group_name_H-M   'P 1'
#
loop_
_entity.id
_entity.type
_entity.pdbx_description
1 polymer ?
#
loop_
_entity_poly.entity_id
_entity_poly.type
_entity_poly.pdbx_seq_one_letter_code
_entity_poly.pdbx_strand_id
1 'polypeptide(L)' 'MLCKKTERQLEEVYQSRKPYLNQKDCCEELHAMCVNCEKFCGVKEHDYSECRDLPCLKNWLGLEYLDWVNGY' A
#
# COMPACT_ATOMS: atom_id res chain seq x y z
N MET A 1 4.70 -2.76 -16.35
CA MET A 1 5.67 -1.74 -15.92
C MET A 1 4.92 -0.41 -15.89
N LEU A 2 4.87 0.26 -14.75
CA LEU A 2 4.18 1.55 -14.64
C LEU A 2 4.97 2.61 -15.42
N CYS A 3 4.31 3.69 -15.85
CA CYS A 3 5.06 4.80 -16.44
C CYS A 3 5.83 5.55 -15.34
N LYS A 4 6.96 6.18 -15.69
CA LYS A 4 7.82 6.91 -14.73
C LYS A 4 7.05 7.94 -13.89
N LYS A 5 6.00 8.54 -14.47
CA LYS A 5 5.13 9.49 -13.76
C LYS A 5 4.36 8.81 -12.62
N THR A 6 3.73 7.67 -12.90
CA THR A 6 2.98 6.92 -11.91
C THR A 6 3.88 6.35 -10.81
N GLU A 7 5.08 5.89 -11.17
CA GLU A 7 6.07 5.43 -10.17
C GLU A 7 6.48 6.56 -9.22
N ARG A 8 6.70 7.76 -9.75
CA ARG A 8 7.03 8.93 -8.92
C ARG A 8 5.88 9.31 -7.99
N GLN A 9 4.65 9.34 -8.51
CA GLN A 9 3.47 9.65 -7.70
C GLN A 9 3.25 8.62 -6.59
N LEU A 10 3.43 7.33 -6.88
CA LEU A 10 3.37 6.29 -5.84
C LEU A 10 4.43 6.49 -4.77
N GLU A 11 5.66 6.83 -5.15
CA GLU A 11 6.74 7.10 -4.20
C GLU A 11 6.44 8.32 -3.32
N GLU A 12 5.93 9.41 -3.91
CA GLU A 12 5.53 10.62 -3.19
C GLU A 12 4.47 10.31 -2.11
N VAL A 13 3.41 9.58 -2.50
CA VAL A 13 2.36 9.19 -1.54
C VAL A 13 2.91 8.20 -0.51
N TYR A 14 3.70 7.20 -0.93
CA TYR A 14 4.31 6.23 -0.03
C TYR A 14 5.12 6.92 1.07
N GLN A 15 6.00 7.86 0.73
CA GLN A 15 6.81 8.58 1.71
C GLN A 15 5.94 9.37 2.71
N SER A 16 4.84 9.98 2.24
CA SER A 16 3.90 10.68 3.13
C SER A 16 3.14 9.75 4.07
N ARG A 17 2.86 8.51 3.64
CA ARG A 17 2.07 7.53 4.41
C ARG A 17 2.91 6.58 5.25
N LYS A 18 4.21 6.43 4.95
CA LYS A 18 5.14 5.52 5.63
C LYS A 18 5.04 5.54 7.17
N PRO A 19 4.97 6.71 7.86
CA PRO A 19 4.88 6.74 9.33
C PRO A 19 3.60 6.12 9.91
N TYR A 20 2.56 5.96 9.09
CA TYR A 20 1.22 5.55 9.50
C TYR A 20 0.87 4.13 9.05
N LEU A 21 1.66 3.50 8.17
CA LEU A 21 1.33 2.19 7.58
C LEU A 21 1.13 1.08 8.62
N ASN A 22 1.86 1.14 9.74
CA ASN A 22 1.74 0.17 10.83
C ASN A 22 0.68 0.55 11.88
N GLN A 23 0.05 1.72 11.74
CA GLN A 23 -1.04 2.17 12.61
C GLN A 23 -2.37 1.72 12.01
N LYS A 24 -2.99 0.71 12.62
CA LYS A 24 -4.21 0.07 12.10
C LYS A 24 -5.31 1.08 11.77
N ASP A 25 -5.57 2.01 12.69
CA ASP A 25 -6.64 3.01 12.58
C ASP A 25 -6.45 3.99 11.40
N CYS A 26 -5.25 4.07 10.81
CA CYS A 26 -4.97 4.96 9.69
C CYS A 26 -5.04 4.27 8.32
N CYS A 27 -5.00 2.94 8.28
CA CYS A 27 -4.80 2.16 7.05
C CYS A 27 -5.57 0.83 7.08
N GLU A 28 -6.81 0.84 7.59
CA GLU A 28 -7.59 -0.38 7.80
C GLU A 28 -7.79 -1.21 6.53
N GLU A 29 -8.00 -0.57 5.37
CA GLU A 29 -8.16 -1.29 4.09
C GLU A 29 -6.86 -2.00 3.67
N LEU A 30 -5.70 -1.37 3.88
CA LEU A 30 -4.40 -1.98 3.61
C LEU A 30 -4.18 -3.21 4.50
N HIS A 31 -4.52 -3.09 5.80
CA HIS A 31 -4.42 -4.18 6.76
C HIS A 31 -5.34 -5.35 6.36
N ALA A 32 -6.57 -5.05 5.95
CA ALA A 32 -7.51 -6.04 5.44
C ALA A 32 -7.00 -6.72 4.15
N MET A 33 -6.35 -5.99 3.25
CA MET A 33 -5.73 -6.56 2.04
C MET A 33 -4.56 -7.50 2.35
N CYS A 34 -3.74 -7.19 3.37
CA CYS A 34 -2.60 -8.02 3.75
C CYS A 34 -2.97 -9.22 4.64
N VAL A 35 -4.16 -9.29 5.23
CA VAL A 35 -4.58 -10.43 6.10
C VAL A 35 -4.35 -11.80 5.45
N ASN A 36 -4.57 -11.91 4.13
CA ASN A 36 -4.34 -13.17 3.43
C ASN A 36 -2.84 -13.49 3.29
N CYS A 37 -2.01 -12.47 3.08
CA CYS A 37 -0.55 -12.61 3.07
C CYS A 37 -0.02 -12.99 4.46
N GLU A 38 -0.51 -12.34 5.52
CA GLU A 38 -0.13 -12.65 6.91
C GLU A 38 -0.44 -14.10 7.27
N LYS A 39 -1.66 -14.57 6.94
CA LYS A 39 -2.08 -15.97 7.14
C LYS A 39 -1.22 -16.95 6.36
N PHE A 40 -0.97 -16.66 5.08
CA PHE A 40 -0.17 -17.54 4.22
C PHE A 40 1.28 -17.63 4.68
N CYS A 41 1.88 -16.49 5.05
CA CYS A 41 3.27 -16.42 5.49
C CYS A 41 3.46 -16.84 6.96
N GLY A 42 2.38 -17.05 7.73
CA GLY A 42 2.43 -17.37 9.15
C GLY A 42 3.01 -16.24 10.02
N VAL A 43 2.90 -15.00 9.55
CA VAL A 43 3.52 -13.83 10.18
C VAL A 43 2.57 -13.30 11.26
N LYS A 44 3.07 -13.19 12.50
CA LYS A 44 2.32 -12.64 13.64
C LYS A 44 2.36 -11.11 13.71
N GLU A 45 3.42 -10.50 13.19
CA GLU A 45 3.65 -9.05 13.15
C GLU A 45 4.14 -8.68 11.74
N HIS A 46 3.32 -7.92 11.01
CA HIS A 46 3.59 -7.55 9.63
C HIS A 46 4.03 -6.08 9.56
N ASP A 47 5.26 -5.83 9.11
CA ASP A 47 5.71 -4.47 8.82
C ASP A 47 5.23 -4.07 7.42
N TYR A 48 4.17 -3.27 7.39
CA TYR A 48 3.56 -2.79 6.15
C TYR A 48 4.48 -1.86 5.37
N SER A 49 5.50 -1.27 6.01
CA SER A 49 6.50 -0.45 5.30
C SER A 49 7.41 -1.29 4.38
N GLU A 50 7.56 -2.59 4.66
CA GLU A 50 8.29 -3.54 3.81
C GLU A 50 7.46 -3.97 2.57
N CYS A 51 6.17 -3.64 2.53
CA CYS A 51 5.31 -3.89 1.37
C CYS A 51 5.55 -2.90 0.21
N ARG A 52 6.53 -2.00 0.30
CA ARG A 52 6.84 -0.96 -0.70
C ARG A 52 6.72 -1.44 -2.14
N ASP A 53 7.30 -2.60 -2.42
CA ASP A 53 7.33 -3.15 -3.77
C ASP A 53 6.21 -4.12 -4.12
N LEU A 54 5.40 -4.48 -3.14
CA LEU A 54 4.32 -5.45 -3.28
C LEU A 54 3.05 -4.84 -3.90
N PRO A 55 2.26 -5.64 -4.64
CA PRO A 55 1.02 -5.16 -5.26
C PRO A 55 -0.03 -4.67 -4.27
N CYS A 56 -0.10 -5.23 -3.05
CA CYS A 56 -1.08 -4.84 -2.03
C CYS A 56 -0.97 -3.35 -1.70
N LEU A 57 0.24 -2.88 -1.38
CA LEU A 57 0.49 -1.49 -1.04
C LEU A 57 0.38 -0.58 -2.25
N LYS A 58 0.94 -0.97 -3.41
CA LYS A 58 0.87 -0.15 -4.64
C LYS A 58 -0.58 0.07 -5.09
N ASN A 59 -1.41 -0.97 -5.03
CA ASN A 59 -2.82 -0.86 -5.40
C ASN A 59 -3.59 -0.02 -4.38
N TRP A 60 -3.37 -0.24 -3.08
CA TRP A 60 -4.01 0.59 -2.06
C TRP A 60 -3.66 2.07 -2.21
N LEU A 61 -2.36 2.41 -2.36
CA LEU A 61 -1.93 3.79 -2.59
C LEU A 61 -2.54 4.39 -3.87
N GLY A 62 -2.60 3.60 -4.95
CA GLY A 62 -3.15 4.01 -6.23
C GLY A 62 -4.66 4.29 -6.18
N LEU A 63 -5.41 3.43 -5.50
CA LEU A 63 -6.86 3.56 -5.37
C LEU A 63 -7.23 4.70 -4.40
N GLU A 64 -6.54 4.77 -3.25
CA GLU A 64 -6.91 5.67 -2.16
C GLU A 64 -6.43 7.12 -2.38
N TYR A 65 -5.27 7.31 -3.01
CA TYR A 65 -4.63 8.64 -3.07
C TYR A 65 -4.32 9.13 -4.48
N LEU A 66 -4.42 8.27 -5.50
CA LEU A 66 -4.11 8.62 -6.89
C LEU A 66 -5.30 8.45 -7.84
N ASP A 67 -6.50 8.22 -7.30
CA ASP A 67 -7.76 8.11 -8.06
C ASP A 67 -7.68 7.14 -9.26
N TRP A 68 -6.96 6.02 -9.13
CA TRP A 68 -6.82 5.06 -10.23
C TRP A 68 -8.16 4.49 -10.74
N VAL A 69 -9.24 4.62 -9.96
CA VAL A 69 -10.61 4.24 -10.34
C VAL A 69 -11.25 5.21 -11.35
N ASN A 70 -10.79 6.46 -11.40
CA ASN A 70 -11.35 7.54 -12.22
C ASN A 70 -10.48 7.88 -13.46
N GLY A 71 -9.48 7.05 -13.78
CA GLY A 71 -8.67 7.21 -14.98
C GLY A 71 -9.39 6.72 -16.24
N TYR A 72 -10.49 7.37 -16.63
CA TYR A 72 -11.22 7.15 -17.88
C TYR A 72 -10.99 8.28 -18.88
#